data_AF-A0A819KAB5-F1
#
_entry.id   AF-A0A819KAB5-F1
#
_cell.length_a   1.000
_cell.length_b   1.000
_cell.length_c   1.000
_cell.angle_alpha   90.00
_cell.angle_beta   90.00
_cell.angle_gamma   90.00
#
_symmetry.space_group_name_H-M   'P 1'
#
loop_
_entity.id
_entity.type
_entity.pdbx_description
1 polymer ?
#
loop_
_entity_poly.entity_id
_entity_poly.type
_entity_poly.pdbx_seq_one_letter_code
_entity_poly.pdbx_strand_id
1 'polypeptide(L)'
;SIDCIKRLQSILTILKRNPLPLHAQMEQKQRLTNLEKFSNSDNGLLIATDVAARGLDIPNIKHIIHYQVPRSTELYIHRSGRTARVEREGLSIMFICPEELFLYRKIIKTLNRNEDLQTFPIDSTYLSNLKRRVRLASEISKLHHQVAKVANETNWYHKAAKELDIELDDNIRDVEKARTANTKDTQKKEIQLRNELDLLLKHPLKYSSSLNISRSYPLLFGDPDQLASRRKNDMTALDELKHRS
;
A
#
# COMPACT_ATOMS: atom_id res chain seq x y z
N SER A 1 -4.98 7.67 -5.41
CA SER A 1 -6.32 7.36 -5.99
C SER A 1 -7.00 6.27 -5.17
N ILE A 2 -8.34 6.20 -5.17
CA ILE A 2 -9.12 5.13 -4.52
C ILE A 2 -8.80 3.77 -5.15
N ASP A 3 -8.66 3.69 -6.48
CA ASP A 3 -8.35 2.45 -7.19
C ASP A 3 -7.00 1.86 -6.77
N CYS A 4 -6.04 2.74 -6.48
CA CYS A 4 -4.74 2.33 -5.96
C CYS A 4 -4.87 1.66 -4.59
N ILE A 5 -5.74 2.16 -3.71
CA ILE A 5 -5.98 1.56 -2.40
C ILE A 5 -6.64 0.20 -2.56
N LYS A 6 -7.69 0.09 -3.39
CA LYS A 6 -8.36 -1.19 -3.67
C LYS A 6 -7.37 -2.23 -4.23
N ARG A 7 -6.52 -1.81 -5.18
CA ARG A 7 -5.48 -2.68 -5.76
C ARG A 7 -4.46 -3.13 -4.72
N LEU A 8 -3.91 -2.20 -3.91
CA LEU A 8 -2.94 -2.54 -2.87
C LEU A 8 -3.56 -3.42 -1.80
N GLN A 9 -4.78 -3.12 -1.36
CA GLN A 9 -5.52 -3.92 -0.40
C GLN A 9 -5.65 -5.36 -0.88
N SER A 10 -6.07 -5.58 -2.14
CA SER A 10 -6.18 -6.92 -2.73
C SER A 10 -4.83 -7.65 -2.71
N ILE A 11 -3.77 -7.05 -3.24
CA ILE A 11 -2.44 -7.67 -3.32
C ILE A 11 -1.89 -7.98 -1.92
N LEU A 12 -2.00 -7.06 -0.97
CA LEU A 12 -1.47 -7.23 0.37
C LEU A 12 -2.27 -8.27 1.17
N THR A 13 -3.58 -8.36 0.95
CA THR A 13 -4.42 -9.42 1.53
C THR A 13 -4.01 -10.79 1.01
N ILE A 14 -3.76 -10.93 -0.30
CA ILE A 14 -3.26 -12.17 -0.92
C ILE A 14 -1.88 -12.54 -0.35
N LEU A 15 -1.04 -11.56 -0.04
CA LEU A 15 0.25 -11.75 0.64
C LEU A 15 0.14 -12.02 2.15
N LYS A 16 -1.07 -12.30 2.66
CA LYS A 16 -1.36 -12.55 4.08
C LYS A 16 -0.92 -11.41 4.99
N ARG A 17 -0.99 -10.17 4.47
CA ARG A 17 -0.94 -8.95 5.27
C ARG A 17 -2.37 -8.49 5.52
N ASN A 18 -2.59 -7.77 6.61
CA ASN A 18 -3.91 -7.28 7.00
C ASN A 18 -4.03 -5.77 6.72
N PRO A 19 -4.16 -5.35 5.44
CA PRO A 19 -4.28 -3.94 5.10
C PRO A 19 -5.65 -3.40 5.52
N LEU A 20 -5.64 -2.28 6.23
CA LEU A 20 -6.82 -1.53 6.64
C LEU A 20 -6.94 -0.33 5.69
N PRO A 21 -7.89 -0.32 4.74
CA PRO A 21 -8.06 0.79 3.81
C PRO A 21 -8.78 1.97 4.48
N LEU A 22 -8.48 3.18 4.02
CA LEU A 22 -9.12 4.42 4.44
C LEU A 22 -9.26 5.36 3.23
N HIS A 23 -10.46 5.45 2.66
CA HIS A 23 -10.72 6.27 1.47
C HIS A 23 -12.12 6.91 1.48
N ALA A 24 -12.33 7.92 0.63
CA ALA A 24 -13.55 8.76 0.65
C ALA A 24 -14.85 8.01 0.32
N GLN A 25 -14.80 6.90 -0.44
CA GLN A 25 -15.97 6.05 -0.74
C GLN A 25 -16.41 5.15 0.44
N MET A 26 -15.69 5.15 1.57
CA MET A 26 -16.08 4.35 2.74
C MET A 26 -17.03 5.14 3.63
N GLU A 27 -18.00 4.45 4.23
CA GLU A 27 -18.83 5.03 5.28
C GLU A 27 -17.97 5.44 6.48
N GLN A 28 -18.37 6.53 7.15
CA GLN A 28 -17.62 7.08 8.29
C GLN A 28 -17.43 6.03 9.40
N LYS A 29 -18.46 5.21 9.69
CA LYS A 29 -18.39 4.14 10.70
C LYS A 29 -17.31 3.11 10.37
N GLN A 30 -17.18 2.73 9.10
CA GLN A 30 -16.15 1.79 8.64
C GLN A 30 -14.74 2.40 8.74
N ARG A 31 -14.60 3.69 8.43
CA ARG A 31 -13.32 4.42 8.57
C ARG A 31 -12.85 4.44 10.03
N LEU A 32 -13.74 4.74 10.97
CA LEU A 32 -13.44 4.74 12.41
C LEU A 32 -13.08 3.32 12.90
N THR A 33 -13.85 2.31 12.50
CA THR A 33 -13.57 0.90 12.85
C THR A 33 -12.18 0.45 12.37
N ASN A 34 -11.80 0.81 11.15
CA ASN A 34 -10.46 0.49 10.63
C ASN A 34 -9.36 1.24 11.36
N LEU A 35 -9.61 2.48 11.77
CA LEU A 35 -8.66 3.25 12.56
C LEU A 35 -8.44 2.66 13.95
N GLU A 36 -9.52 2.24 14.62
CA GLU A 36 -9.46 1.52 15.91
C GLU A 36 -8.68 0.21 15.79
N LYS A 37 -8.98 -0.60 14.76
CA LYS A 37 -8.24 -1.83 14.47
C LYS A 37 -6.75 -1.59 14.22
N PHE A 38 -6.42 -0.47 13.57
CA PHE A 38 -5.03 -0.09 13.34
C PHE A 38 -4.34 0.30 14.66
N SER A 39 -4.99 1.13 15.48
CA SER A 39 -4.46 1.58 16.76
C SER A 39 -4.26 0.45 17.76
N ASN A 40 -5.10 -0.58 17.72
CA ASN A 40 -5.04 -1.74 18.61
C ASN A 40 -4.10 -2.87 18.11
N SER A 41 -3.44 -2.69 16.95
CA SER A 41 -2.59 -3.70 16.35
C SER A 41 -1.12 -3.30 16.40
N ASP A 42 -0.28 -4.12 17.04
CA ASP A 42 1.17 -3.90 17.12
C ASP A 42 1.85 -3.82 15.75
N ASN A 43 1.30 -4.54 14.77
CA ASN A 43 1.77 -4.61 13.38
C ASN A 43 0.68 -4.14 12.40
N GLY A 44 -0.07 -3.11 12.78
CA GLY A 44 -1.11 -2.51 11.95
C GLY A 44 -0.57 -2.00 10.61
N LEU A 45 -1.35 -2.19 9.54
CA LEU A 45 -1.04 -1.69 8.20
C LEU A 45 -2.22 -0.87 7.69
N LEU A 46 -2.10 0.46 7.72
CA LEU A 46 -3.13 1.38 7.22
C LEU A 46 -2.76 1.89 5.82
N ILE A 47 -3.73 1.92 4.90
CA ILE A 47 -3.56 2.49 3.55
C ILE A 47 -4.58 3.61 3.38
N ALA A 48 -4.14 4.86 3.27
CA ALA A 48 -5.02 6.02 3.29
C ALA A 48 -4.79 7.00 2.13
N THR A 49 -5.85 7.73 1.74
CA THR A 49 -5.71 8.98 0.97
C THR A 49 -5.77 10.21 1.89
N ASP A 50 -5.20 11.34 1.45
CA ASP A 50 -5.22 12.59 2.23
C ASP A 50 -6.63 13.03 2.60
N VAL A 51 -7.55 12.99 1.62
CA VAL A 51 -8.95 13.37 1.81
C VAL A 51 -9.60 12.54 2.90
N ALA A 52 -9.27 11.26 2.97
CA ALA A 52 -9.85 10.34 3.93
C ALA A 52 -9.14 10.39 5.30
N ALA A 53 -7.89 10.85 5.38
CA ALA A 53 -7.19 11.02 6.66
C ALA A 53 -7.45 12.38 7.33
N ARG A 54 -7.98 13.37 6.60
CA ARG A 54 -8.32 14.69 7.17
C ARG A 54 -9.36 14.57 8.29
N GLY A 55 -9.12 15.30 9.37
CA GLY A 55 -9.98 15.29 10.56
C GLY A 55 -9.85 14.03 11.43
N LEU A 56 -8.99 13.09 11.07
CA LEU A 56 -8.66 11.94 11.91
C LEU A 56 -7.31 12.20 12.59
N ASP A 57 -7.28 12.11 13.91
CA ASP A 57 -6.01 12.08 14.62
C ASP A 57 -5.48 10.65 14.65
N ILE A 58 -4.32 10.46 14.01
CA ILE A 58 -3.60 9.19 13.96
C ILE A 58 -2.21 9.43 14.55
N PRO A 59 -2.08 9.50 15.88
CA PRO A 59 -0.80 9.73 16.52
C PRO A 59 0.04 8.43 16.55
N ASN A 60 1.36 8.58 16.76
CA ASN A 60 2.29 7.50 17.12
C ASN A 60 2.54 6.42 16.05
N ILE A 61 2.55 6.78 14.76
CA ILE A 61 2.92 5.85 13.69
C ILE A 61 4.45 5.67 13.67
N LYS A 62 4.94 4.42 13.67
CA LYS A 62 6.39 4.13 13.58
C LYS A 62 6.99 4.40 12.20
N HIS A 63 6.22 4.08 11.15
CA HIS A 63 6.69 4.15 9.77
C HIS A 63 5.63 4.80 8.86
N ILE A 64 6.03 5.82 8.12
CA ILE A 64 5.24 6.45 7.06
C ILE A 64 5.86 6.08 5.72
N ILE A 65 5.05 5.53 4.82
CA ILE A 65 5.46 5.20 3.46
C ILE A 65 4.61 6.03 2.50
N HIS A 66 5.23 7.02 1.86
CA HIS A 66 4.62 7.79 0.79
C HIS A 66 4.64 6.95 -0.49
N TYR A 67 3.53 6.27 -0.77
CA TYR A 67 3.38 5.48 -2.01
C TYR A 67 3.39 6.36 -3.27
N GLN A 68 2.94 7.60 -3.15
CA GLN A 68 2.98 8.63 -4.20
C GLN A 68 3.58 9.90 -3.59
N VAL A 69 4.42 10.60 -4.34
CA VAL A 69 5.03 11.85 -3.89
C VAL A 69 3.94 12.88 -3.56
N PRO A 70 3.97 13.51 -2.37
CA PRO A 70 3.02 14.57 -2.04
C PRO A 70 3.03 15.69 -3.09
N ARG A 71 1.86 16.27 -3.38
CA ARG A 71 1.76 17.34 -4.40
C ARG A 71 2.21 18.71 -3.88
N SER A 72 2.34 18.86 -2.56
CA SER A 72 2.78 20.09 -1.91
C SER A 72 3.61 19.77 -0.65
N THR A 73 4.38 20.76 -0.21
CA THR A 73 5.21 20.69 0.99
C THR A 73 4.36 20.53 2.25
N GLU A 74 3.21 21.20 2.31
CA GLU A 74 2.27 21.13 3.43
C GLU A 74 1.71 19.71 3.58
N LEU A 75 1.35 19.06 2.47
CA LEU A 75 0.92 17.66 2.50
C LEU A 75 2.03 16.73 2.99
N TYR A 76 3.28 16.96 2.56
CA TYR A 76 4.43 16.21 3.06
C TYR A 76 4.57 16.36 4.59
N ILE A 77 4.55 17.59 5.10
CA ILE A 77 4.65 17.88 6.53
C ILE A 77 3.51 17.21 7.31
N HIS A 78 2.26 17.33 6.84
CA HIS A 78 1.10 16.73 7.51
C HIS A 78 1.13 15.20 7.57
N ARG A 79 1.66 14.55 6.53
CA ARG A 79 1.81 13.08 6.47
C ARG A 79 2.97 12.62 7.34
N SER A 80 4.15 13.22 7.17
CA SER A 80 5.36 12.84 7.88
C SER A 80 5.28 13.21 9.37
N GLY A 81 4.53 14.25 9.75
CA GLY A 81 4.26 14.63 11.14
C GLY A 81 3.38 13.65 11.94
N ARG A 82 2.97 12.53 11.33
CA ARG A 82 2.29 11.41 12.00
C ARG A 82 3.27 10.42 12.63
N THR A 83 4.55 10.52 12.29
CA THR A 83 5.65 9.77 12.90
C THR A 83 6.59 10.70 13.68
N ALA A 84 7.58 10.14 14.36
CA ALA A 84 8.66 10.86 15.04
C ALA A 84 8.20 12.02 15.97
N ARG A 85 7.42 11.72 17.02
CA ARG A 85 6.95 12.73 17.99
C ARG A 85 7.74 12.66 19.30
N VAL A 86 8.13 13.83 19.82
CA VAL A 86 8.84 14.13 21.08
C VAL A 86 10.00 13.16 21.38
N GLU A 87 9.73 11.98 21.92
CA GLU A 87 10.74 11.00 22.37
C GLU A 87 10.81 9.72 21.52
N ARG A 88 9.93 9.54 20.54
CA ARG A 88 9.87 8.31 19.73
C ARG A 88 10.47 8.53 18.35
N GLU A 89 11.38 7.65 17.97
CA GLU A 89 11.94 7.65 16.62
C GLU A 89 10.92 7.19 15.57
N GLY A 90 10.99 7.78 14.39
CA GLY A 90 10.07 7.51 13.29
C GLY A 90 10.81 7.46 11.96
N LEU A 91 10.27 6.69 11.02
CA LEU A 91 10.84 6.53 9.69
C LEU A 91 9.85 6.98 8.62
N SER A 92 10.27 7.88 7.74
CA SER A 92 9.50 8.28 6.57
C SER A 92 10.22 7.86 5.30
N ILE A 93 9.63 6.94 4.54
CA ILE A 93 10.14 6.47 3.24
C ILE A 93 9.21 7.01 2.15
N MET A 94 9.76 7.33 0.99
CA MET A 94 8.98 7.76 -0.16
C MET A 94 9.42 7.02 -1.40
N PHE A 95 8.44 6.55 -2.18
CA PHE A 95 8.68 6.07 -3.53
C PHE A 95 8.61 7.26 -4.48
N ILE A 96 9.62 7.37 -5.35
CA ILE A 96 9.77 8.45 -6.31
C ILE A 96 9.98 7.80 -7.67
N CYS A 97 9.02 7.97 -8.57
CA CYS A 97 9.20 7.65 -9.98
C CYS A 97 9.98 8.78 -10.68
N PRO A 98 10.71 8.51 -11.79
CA PRO A 98 11.45 9.54 -12.52
C PRO A 98 10.60 10.77 -12.88
N GLU A 99 9.33 10.55 -13.22
CA GLU A 99 8.37 11.58 -13.58
C GLU A 99 7.95 12.45 -12.39
N GLU A 100 8.08 11.95 -11.17
CA GLU A 100 7.71 12.65 -9.93
C GLU A 100 8.90 13.37 -9.27
N LEU A 101 10.11 13.26 -9.85
CA LEU A 101 11.33 13.84 -9.30
C LEU A 101 11.26 15.36 -9.10
N PHE A 102 10.56 16.06 -9.99
CA PHE A 102 10.38 17.52 -9.88
C PHE A 102 9.56 17.91 -8.64
N LEU A 103 8.54 17.12 -8.28
CA LEU A 103 7.71 17.35 -7.09
C LEU A 103 8.55 17.20 -5.83
N TYR A 104 9.37 16.16 -5.78
CA TYR A 104 10.31 15.92 -4.69
C TYR A 104 11.28 17.11 -4.51
N ARG A 105 11.93 17.54 -5.60
CA ARG A 105 12.86 18.67 -5.57
C ARG A 105 12.19 19.96 -5.08
N LYS A 106 10.94 20.20 -5.48
CA LYS A 106 10.16 21.35 -5.00
C LYS A 106 9.94 21.29 -3.49
N ILE A 107 9.56 20.13 -2.95
CA ILE A 107 9.37 19.93 -1.50
C ILE A 107 10.66 20.21 -0.75
N ILE A 108 11.75 19.55 -1.16
CA ILE A 108 13.07 19.66 -0.51
C ILE A 108 13.60 21.09 -0.54
N LYS A 109 13.47 21.78 -1.67
CA LYS A 109 13.82 23.20 -1.80
C LYS A 109 13.01 24.09 -0.86
N THR A 110 11.72 23.83 -0.71
CA THR A 110 10.85 24.60 0.20
C THR A 110 11.20 24.38 1.67
N LEU A 111 11.68 23.17 2.00
CA LEU A 111 12.13 22.80 3.34
C LEU A 111 13.57 23.24 3.64
N ASN A 112 14.22 24.00 2.74
CA ASN A 112 15.63 24.40 2.85
C ASN A 112 16.60 23.24 3.10
N ARG A 113 16.24 22.03 2.65
CA ARG A 113 17.13 20.87 2.71
C ARG A 113 17.91 20.83 1.40
N ASN A 114 19.23 20.96 1.46
CA ASN A 114 20.09 20.92 0.27
C ASN A 114 20.76 19.56 0.07
N GLU A 115 20.16 18.51 0.61
CA GLU A 115 20.75 17.17 0.58
C GLU A 115 20.37 16.42 -0.69
N ASP A 116 21.31 15.60 -1.17
CA ASP A 116 21.09 14.64 -2.23
C ASP A 116 20.03 13.60 -1.84
N LEU A 117 19.43 12.97 -2.86
CA LEU A 117 18.46 11.88 -2.68
C LEU A 117 19.10 10.73 -1.91
N GLN A 118 18.77 10.62 -0.62
CA GLN A 118 19.15 9.47 0.17
C GLN A 118 18.33 8.26 -0.29
N THR A 119 19.02 7.26 -0.83
CA THR A 119 18.42 6.02 -1.27
C THR A 119 18.28 5.06 -0.10
N PHE A 120 17.10 4.46 0.06
CA PHE A 120 16.91 3.43 1.07
C PHE A 120 17.73 2.17 0.70
N PRO A 121 18.50 1.57 1.61
CA PRO A 121 19.36 0.45 1.29
C PRO A 121 18.48 -0.80 1.10
N ILE A 122 18.53 -1.39 -0.09
CA ILE A 122 17.74 -2.58 -0.44
C ILE A 122 18.69 -3.68 -0.89
N ASP A 123 18.61 -4.82 -0.22
CA ASP A 123 19.27 -6.06 -0.64
C ASP A 123 18.62 -6.59 -1.93
N SER A 124 19.43 -6.80 -2.97
CA SER A 124 18.98 -7.26 -4.29
C SER A 124 18.39 -8.68 -4.27
N THR A 125 18.92 -9.56 -3.42
CA THR A 125 18.46 -10.94 -3.20
C THR A 125 17.14 -10.94 -2.45
N TYR A 126 17.00 -10.08 -1.45
CA TYR A 126 15.72 -9.88 -0.77
C TYR A 126 14.67 -9.36 -1.75
N LEU A 127 15.04 -8.38 -2.58
CA LEU A 127 14.16 -7.76 -3.57
C LEU A 127 13.70 -8.73 -4.66
N SER A 128 14.58 -9.59 -5.18
CA SER A 128 14.22 -10.57 -6.22
C SER A 128 13.17 -11.57 -5.73
N ASN A 129 13.36 -12.11 -4.53
CA ASN A 129 12.41 -13.01 -3.88
C ASN A 129 11.08 -12.33 -3.54
N LEU A 130 11.13 -11.08 -3.07
CA LEU A 130 9.92 -10.29 -2.81
C LEU A 130 9.16 -10.00 -4.11
N LYS A 131 9.87 -9.61 -5.19
CA LYS A 131 9.28 -9.39 -6.52
C LYS A 131 8.54 -10.63 -7.01
N ARG A 132 9.09 -11.83 -6.81
CA ARG A 132 8.40 -13.09 -7.17
C ARG A 132 7.06 -13.22 -6.45
N ARG A 133 7.02 -13.02 -5.13
CA ARG A 133 5.77 -13.10 -4.34
C ARG A 133 4.75 -12.06 -4.78
N VAL A 134 5.19 -10.81 -4.99
CA VAL A 134 4.31 -9.72 -5.42
C VAL A 134 3.75 -9.95 -6.82
N ARG A 135 4.54 -10.52 -7.75
CA ARG A 135 4.07 -10.90 -9.09
C ARG A 135 2.95 -11.93 -9.02
N LEU A 136 3.15 -13.02 -8.28
CA LEU A 136 2.11 -14.04 -8.06
C LEU A 136 0.85 -13.44 -7.45
N ALA A 137 0.99 -12.64 -6.39
CA ALA A 137 -0.15 -11.98 -5.76
C ALA A 137 -0.89 -11.03 -6.73
N SER A 138 -0.16 -10.31 -7.59
CA SER A 138 -0.77 -9.46 -8.61
C SER A 138 -1.49 -10.27 -9.68
N GLU A 139 -0.98 -11.44 -10.08
CA GLU A 139 -1.64 -12.31 -11.06
C GLU A 139 -2.90 -12.94 -10.46
N ILE A 140 -2.82 -13.45 -9.23
CA ILE A 140 -3.98 -13.96 -8.46
C ILE A 140 -5.05 -12.88 -8.35
N SER A 141 -4.68 -11.64 -7.99
CA SER A 141 -5.65 -10.54 -7.91
C SER A 141 -6.33 -10.24 -9.25
N LYS A 142 -5.62 -10.37 -10.37
CA LYS A 142 -6.20 -10.14 -11.71
C LYS A 142 -7.18 -11.25 -12.09
N LEU A 143 -6.78 -12.51 -11.91
CA LEU A 143 -7.64 -13.67 -12.19
C LEU A 143 -8.89 -13.64 -11.32
N HIS A 144 -8.74 -13.35 -10.02
CA HIS A 144 -9.85 -13.24 -9.10
C HIS A 144 -10.88 -12.18 -9.53
N HIS A 145 -10.42 -11.01 -9.98
CA HIS A 145 -11.32 -9.98 -10.51
C HIS A 145 -11.99 -10.38 -11.83
N GLN A 146 -11.31 -11.10 -12.72
CA GLN A 146 -11.91 -11.60 -13.96
C GLN A 146 -13.04 -12.60 -13.67
N VAL A 147 -12.78 -13.56 -12.77
CA VAL A 147 -13.78 -14.55 -12.35
C VAL A 147 -14.97 -13.88 -11.66
N ALA A 148 -14.72 -12.97 -10.72
CA ALA A 148 -15.77 -12.25 -10.01
C ALA A 148 -16.61 -11.37 -10.94
N LYS A 149 -15.99 -10.73 -11.94
CA LYS A 149 -16.68 -9.92 -12.95
C LYS A 149 -17.65 -10.76 -13.77
N VAL A 150 -17.19 -11.87 -14.33
CA VAL A 150 -18.03 -12.76 -15.14
C VAL A 150 -19.18 -13.33 -14.31
N ALA A 151 -18.91 -13.78 -13.09
CA ALA A 151 -19.95 -14.29 -12.19
C ALA A 151 -21.01 -13.22 -11.87
N ASN A 152 -20.59 -11.98 -11.62
CA ASN A 152 -21.51 -10.88 -11.33
C ASN A 152 -22.34 -10.50 -12.56
N GLU A 153 -21.75 -10.47 -13.76
CA GLU A 153 -22.46 -10.22 -15.01
C GLU A 153 -23.52 -11.30 -15.23
N THR A 154 -23.16 -12.59 -15.19
CA THR A 154 -24.10 -13.71 -15.35
C THR A 154 -25.24 -13.66 -14.33
N ASN A 155 -24.93 -13.35 -13.06
CA ASN A 155 -25.96 -13.22 -12.02
C ASN A 155 -26.91 -12.04 -12.28
N TRP A 156 -26.37 -10.90 -12.74
CA TRP A 156 -27.20 -9.75 -13.13
C TRP A 156 -28.13 -10.08 -14.30
N TYR A 157 -27.61 -10.75 -15.33
CA TYR A 157 -28.41 -11.16 -16.50
C TYR A 157 -29.57 -12.08 -16.08
N HIS A 158 -29.30 -13.14 -15.30
CA HIS A 158 -30.35 -14.05 -14.85
C HIS A 158 -31.40 -13.36 -13.97
N LYS A 159 -30.95 -12.46 -13.08
CA LYS A 159 -31.87 -11.71 -12.21
C LYS A 159 -32.80 -10.80 -13.03
N ALA A 160 -32.25 -10.09 -14.01
CA ALA A 160 -33.02 -9.21 -14.88
C ALA A 160 -34.02 -9.98 -15.77
N ALA A 161 -33.58 -11.10 -16.37
CA ALA A 161 -34.46 -11.96 -17.17
C ALA A 161 -35.63 -12.51 -16.34
N LYS A 162 -35.37 -12.94 -15.11
CA LYS A 162 -36.39 -13.41 -14.17
C LYS A 162 -37.36 -12.31 -13.75
N GLU A 163 -36.89 -11.07 -13.57
CA GLU A 163 -37.73 -9.93 -13.20
C GLU A 163 -38.64 -9.48 -14.34
N LEU A 164 -38.20 -9.64 -15.59
CA LEU A 164 -38.96 -9.30 -16.79
C LEU A 164 -39.79 -10.46 -17.36
N ASP A 165 -39.76 -11.63 -16.71
CA ASP A 165 -40.39 -12.87 -17.17
C ASP A 165 -40.02 -13.23 -18.63
N ILE A 166 -38.75 -12.97 -18.99
CA ILE A 166 -38.21 -13.25 -20.32
C ILE A 166 -37.57 -14.64 -20.30
N GLU A 167 -38.01 -15.52 -21.20
CA GLU A 167 -37.33 -16.79 -21.45
C GLU A 167 -35.98 -16.56 -22.15
N LEU A 168 -34.93 -17.18 -21.61
CA LEU A 168 -33.60 -17.14 -22.21
C LEU A 168 -33.55 -18.10 -23.40
N ASP A 169 -33.27 -17.54 -24.58
CA ASP A 169 -33.05 -18.29 -25.82
C ASP A 169 -31.91 -19.33 -25.68
N ASP A 170 -32.01 -20.44 -26.42
CA ASP A 170 -31.05 -21.54 -26.37
C ASP A 170 -29.65 -21.12 -26.82
N ASN A 171 -29.55 -20.14 -27.73
CA ASN A 171 -28.27 -19.54 -28.13
C ASN A 171 -27.55 -18.87 -26.96
N ILE A 172 -28.29 -18.25 -26.02
CA ILE A 172 -27.73 -17.58 -24.84
C ILE A 172 -27.18 -18.64 -23.87
N ARG A 173 -27.88 -19.77 -23.72
CA ARG A 173 -27.45 -20.89 -22.86
C ARG A 173 -26.11 -21.47 -23.30
N ASP A 174 -25.86 -21.58 -24.60
CA ASP A 174 -24.58 -22.11 -25.10
C ASP A 174 -23.40 -21.14 -24.91
N VAL A 175 -23.65 -19.83 -25.04
CA VAL A 175 -22.68 -18.80 -24.67
C VAL A 175 -22.34 -18.85 -23.17
N GLU A 176 -23.32 -19.10 -22.30
CA GLU A 176 -23.10 -19.29 -20.87
C GLU A 176 -22.30 -20.55 -20.54
N LYS A 177 -22.55 -21.67 -21.23
CA LYS A 177 -21.74 -22.89 -21.10
C LYS A 177 -20.28 -22.64 -21.48
N ALA A 178 -20.03 -21.93 -22.58
CA ALA A 178 -18.67 -21.58 -22.99
C ALA A 178 -17.98 -20.64 -21.98
N ARG A 179 -18.71 -19.64 -21.46
CA ARG A 179 -18.19 -18.73 -20.42
C ARG A 179 -17.88 -19.45 -19.11
N THR A 180 -18.74 -20.36 -18.68
CA THR A 180 -18.53 -21.14 -17.45
C THR A 180 -17.34 -22.09 -17.57
N ALA A 181 -17.14 -22.73 -18.73
CA ALA A 181 -15.95 -23.54 -19.00
C ALA A 181 -14.65 -22.72 -18.89
N ASN A 182 -14.59 -21.56 -19.56
CA ASN A 182 -13.43 -20.68 -19.53
C ASN A 182 -13.16 -20.11 -18.11
N THR A 183 -14.22 -19.82 -17.37
CA THR A 183 -14.14 -19.37 -15.96
C THR A 183 -13.58 -20.47 -15.05
N LYS A 184 -13.96 -21.74 -15.26
CA LYS A 184 -13.42 -22.88 -14.50
C LYS A 184 -11.92 -23.03 -14.69
N ASP A 185 -11.41 -22.87 -15.90
CA ASP A 185 -9.97 -22.99 -16.16
C ASP A 185 -9.18 -21.81 -15.56
N THR A 186 -9.74 -20.60 -15.64
CA THR A 186 -9.20 -19.41 -14.96
C THR A 186 -9.15 -19.63 -13.44
N GLN A 187 -10.20 -20.22 -12.85
CA GLN A 187 -10.27 -20.53 -11.43
C GLN A 187 -9.27 -21.61 -11.01
N LYS A 188 -9.08 -22.67 -11.81
CA LYS A 188 -8.04 -23.69 -11.58
C LYS A 188 -6.64 -23.05 -11.56
N LYS A 189 -6.36 -22.15 -12.52
CA LYS A 189 -5.10 -21.41 -12.57
C LYS A 189 -4.91 -20.52 -11.34
N GLU A 190 -5.96 -19.81 -10.89
CA GLU A 190 -5.91 -19.02 -9.66
C GLU A 190 -5.54 -19.88 -8.45
N ILE A 191 -6.17 -21.05 -8.30
CA ILE A 191 -5.89 -21.99 -7.20
C ILE A 191 -4.43 -22.48 -7.26
N GLN A 192 -3.92 -22.83 -8.44
CA GLN A 192 -2.53 -23.25 -8.62
C GLN A 192 -1.54 -22.16 -8.17
N LEU A 193 -1.75 -20.91 -8.60
CA LEU A 193 -0.89 -19.79 -8.23
C LEU A 193 -0.97 -19.48 -6.72
N ARG A 194 -2.16 -19.60 -6.11
CA ARG A 194 -2.33 -19.46 -4.66
C ARG A 194 -1.53 -20.50 -3.90
N ASN A 195 -1.56 -21.76 -4.35
CA ASN A 195 -0.77 -22.83 -3.73
C ASN A 195 0.73 -22.56 -3.83
N GLU A 196 1.22 -22.12 -5.00
CA GLU A 196 2.62 -21.73 -5.16
C GLU A 196 3.01 -20.58 -4.23
N LEU A 197 2.18 -19.52 -4.18
CA LEU A 197 2.42 -18.38 -3.30
C LEU A 197 2.45 -18.80 -1.83
N ASP A 198 1.54 -19.68 -1.41
CA ASP A 198 1.47 -20.17 -0.04
C ASP A 198 2.70 -20.98 0.36
N LEU A 199 3.25 -21.78 -0.56
CA LEU A 199 4.54 -22.44 -0.35
C LEU A 199 5.66 -21.43 -0.15
N LEU A 200 5.71 -20.37 -0.96
CA LEU A 200 6.71 -19.31 -0.80
C LEU A 200 6.54 -18.54 0.52
N LEU A 201 5.30 -18.25 0.93
CA LEU A 201 5.01 -17.51 2.16
C LEU A 201 5.39 -18.29 3.43
N LYS A 202 5.39 -19.63 3.38
CA LYS A 202 5.86 -20.48 4.50
C LYS A 202 7.35 -20.29 4.81
N HIS A 203 8.15 -19.91 3.82
CA HIS A 203 9.58 -19.67 4.01
C HIS A 203 9.84 -18.18 4.29
N PRO A 204 10.47 -17.81 5.42
CA PRO A 204 10.85 -16.43 5.67
C PRO A 204 11.90 -15.97 4.66
N LEU A 205 11.82 -14.70 4.24
CA LEU A 205 12.84 -14.10 3.38
C LEU A 205 14.13 -13.94 4.21
N LYS A 206 15.26 -14.40 3.66
CA LYS A 206 16.58 -14.20 4.26
C LYS A 206 17.21 -12.94 3.67
N TYR A 207 17.87 -12.16 4.53
CA TYR A 207 18.77 -11.09 4.10
C TYR A 207 20.15 -11.69 3.83
N SER A 208 20.88 -11.15 2.86
CA SER A 208 22.32 -11.40 2.79
C SER A 208 22.96 -10.80 4.06
N SER A 209 23.82 -11.56 4.71
CA SER A 209 24.55 -11.15 5.92
C SER A 209 25.46 -9.92 5.71
N SER A 210 25.58 -9.42 4.48
CA SER A 210 26.41 -8.28 4.10
C SER A 210 25.80 -6.91 4.38
N LEU A 211 24.50 -6.80 4.69
CA LEU A 211 23.90 -5.54 5.14
C LEU A 211 23.56 -5.61 6.63
N ASN A 212 24.30 -4.88 7.46
CA ASN A 212 23.95 -4.58 8.85
C ASN A 212 22.77 -3.59 8.90
N ILE A 213 21.65 -3.94 8.26
CA ILE A 213 20.40 -3.22 8.42
C ILE A 213 19.87 -3.56 9.80
N SER A 214 19.98 -2.62 10.74
CA SER A 214 19.24 -2.71 12.00
C SER A 214 17.76 -2.92 11.70
N ARG A 215 17.16 -3.95 12.31
CA ARG A 215 15.80 -4.44 12.01
C ARG A 215 14.70 -3.39 12.24
N SER A 216 14.98 -2.35 13.03
CA SER A 216 14.02 -1.30 13.35
C SER A 216 14.22 -0.04 12.50
N TYR A 217 15.47 0.28 12.15
CA TYR A 217 15.83 1.45 11.34
C TYR A 217 17.07 1.10 10.51
N PRO A 218 16.95 0.80 9.21
CA PRO A 218 18.10 0.70 8.33
C PRO A 218 18.79 2.07 8.28
N LEU A 219 19.75 2.27 9.16
CA LEU A 219 20.60 3.44 9.13
C LEU A 219 21.49 3.30 7.90
N LEU A 220 21.36 4.25 6.96
CA LEU A 220 22.27 4.38 5.81
C LEU A 220 23.67 4.81 6.22
N PHE A 221 23.82 5.30 7.45
CA PHE A 221 25.07 5.76 8.00
C PHE A 221 25.36 4.91 9.21
N GLY A 222 26.47 4.17 9.15
CA GLY A 222 26.88 3.19 10.16
C GLY A 222 27.29 3.78 11.51
N ASP A 223 26.71 4.90 11.95
CA ASP A 223 27.02 5.48 13.26
C ASP A 223 25.84 6.28 13.86
N PRO A 224 25.32 5.91 15.05
CA PRO A 224 24.24 6.63 15.75
C PRO A 224 24.52 8.12 16.01
N ASP A 225 25.79 8.50 16.16
CA ASP A 225 26.19 9.87 16.54
C ASP A 225 25.97 10.92 15.44
N GLN A 226 26.00 10.50 14.16
CA GLN A 226 25.73 11.40 13.02
C GLN A 226 24.24 11.76 12.89
N LEU A 227 23.33 10.96 13.47
CA LEU A 227 21.91 11.27 13.53
C LEU A 227 21.60 12.30 14.63
N ALA A 228 22.30 12.27 15.75
CA ALA A 228 22.07 13.19 16.86
C ALA A 228 22.37 14.65 16.48
N SER A 229 23.41 14.87 15.65
CA SER A 229 23.78 16.20 15.15
C SER A 229 22.78 16.73 14.11
N ARG A 230 22.24 15.89 13.23
CA ARG A 230 21.19 16.28 12.26
C ARG A 230 19.80 16.46 12.89
N ARG A 231 19.44 15.71 13.93
CA ARG A 231 18.18 15.88 14.69
C ARG A 231 17.99 17.32 15.16
N LYS A 232 19.06 18.00 15.59
CA LYS A 232 19.01 19.41 16.01
C LYS A 232 18.65 20.36 14.87
N ASN A 233 19.15 20.11 13.66
CA ASN A 233 18.93 20.98 12.50
C ASN A 233 17.55 20.80 11.85
N ASP A 234 17.02 19.57 11.86
CA ASP A 234 15.70 19.29 11.28
C ASP A 234 14.54 19.79 12.17
N MET A 235 14.74 19.77 13.49
CA MET A 235 13.74 20.22 14.45
C MET A 235 13.60 21.75 14.43
N THR A 236 14.71 22.49 14.33
CA THR A 236 14.69 23.95 14.14
C THR A 236 14.01 24.36 12.83
N ALA A 237 14.29 23.68 11.72
CA ALA A 237 13.66 24.01 10.43
C ALA A 237 12.14 23.76 10.41
N LEU A 238 11.66 22.71 11.09
CA LEU A 238 10.23 22.40 11.21
C LEU A 238 9.47 23.35 12.15
N ASP A 239 10.10 23.81 13.22
CA ASP A 239 9.50 24.77 14.15
C ASP A 239 9.49 26.20 13.58
N GLU A 240 10.50 26.59 12.79
CA GLU A 240 10.51 27.86 12.05
C GLU A 240 9.38 27.97 11.01
N LEU A 241 8.97 26.85 10.41
CA LEU A 241 7.88 26.82 9.42
C LEU A 241 6.49 26.86 10.06
N LYS A 242 6.31 26.35 11.28
CA LYS A 242 5.04 26.42 12.01
C LYS A 242 4.72 27.82 12.54
N HIS A 243 5.73 28.65 12.80
CA HIS A 243 5.55 30.03 13.25
C HIS A 243 5.31 31.04 12.12
N ARG A 244 5.34 30.60 10.85
CA ARG A 244 5.08 31.44 9.68
C ARG A 244 3.68 31.28 9.06
N SER A 245 2.79 30.49 9.67
CA SER A 245 1.36 30.40 9.33
C SER A 245 0.50 31.10 10.37
#